data_AF-A0A6A1Q7F6-F1
#
_entry.id   AF-A0A6A1Q7F6-F1
#
_cell.length_a   1.000
_cell.length_b   1.000
_cell.length_c   1.000
_cell.angle_alpha   90.00
_cell.angle_beta   90.00
_cell.angle_gamma   90.00
#
_symmetry.space_group_name_H-M   'P 1'
#
loop_
_entity.id
_entity.type
_entity.pdbx_description
1 polymer ?
#
loop_
_entity_poly.entity_id
_entity_poly.type
_entity_poly.pdbx_seq_one_letter_code
_entity_poly.pdbx_strand_id
1 'polypeptide(L)'
;MGPVKDRITEVTFNADVHASLQCNFRPQQTEIYVGPGETALAFYKAKTPADKPVIGISTYSVVPFEAGQYFNKTQCFCLEEQRLNPQEGVDMPVFFYIDPEFAEDPRTVNVDLIILSYTFF
;
A
#
# COMPACT_ATOMS: atom_id res chain seq x y z
N MET A 1 27.08 -4.13 10.09
CA MET A 1 25.86 -3.69 10.80
C MET A 1 24.79 -4.73 10.61
N GLY A 2 24.21 -5.28 11.69
CA GLY A 2 22.94 -6.00 11.60
C GLY A 2 21.79 -4.98 11.50
N PRO A 3 20.60 -5.38 11.02
CA PRO A 3 19.47 -4.47 10.91
C PRO A 3 19.19 -3.81 12.27
N VAL A 4 18.90 -2.51 12.25
CA VAL A 4 18.44 -1.74 13.40
C VAL A 4 17.05 -2.27 13.77
N LYS A 5 17.01 -3.42 14.45
CA LYS A 5 15.79 -4.19 14.78
C LYS A 5 14.88 -3.50 15.80
N ASP A 6 15.32 -2.42 16.43
CA ASP A 6 14.61 -1.81 17.55
C ASP A 6 13.63 -0.71 17.12
N ARG A 7 13.70 -0.26 15.85
CA ARG A 7 12.80 0.78 15.35
C ARG A 7 11.61 0.14 14.66
N ILE A 8 10.44 0.23 15.28
CA ILE A 8 9.18 -0.22 14.68
C ILE A 8 8.50 0.98 14.05
N THR A 9 8.12 0.87 12.77
CA THR A 9 7.37 1.90 12.05
C THR A 9 5.94 1.43 11.83
N GLU A 10 4.97 2.27 12.17
CA GLU A 10 3.56 2.04 11.85
C GLU A 10 3.33 2.34 10.37
N VAL A 11 2.72 1.38 9.66
CA VAL A 11 2.29 1.55 8.28
C VAL A 11 0.77 1.46 8.22
N THR A 12 0.11 2.58 7.99
CA THR A 12 -1.34 2.65 7.82
C THR A 12 -1.71 2.56 6.33
N PHE A 13 -2.78 1.84 6.04
CA PHE A 13 -3.28 1.64 4.69
C PHE A 13 -4.57 2.42 4.47
N ASN A 14 -4.58 3.25 3.43
CA ASN A 14 -5.77 3.96 2.99
C ASN A 14 -6.16 3.54 1.56
N ALA A 15 -7.47 3.53 1.30
CA ALA A 15 -8.02 3.20 -0.01
C ALA A 15 -9.10 4.20 -0.38
N ASP A 16 -8.97 4.78 -1.56
CA ASP A 16 -9.93 5.68 -2.19
C ASP A 16 -10.38 5.10 -3.53
N VAL A 17 -11.61 5.42 -3.93
CA VAL A 17 -12.16 5.06 -5.23
C VAL A 17 -12.63 6.34 -5.90
N HIS A 18 -12.20 6.55 -7.13
CA HIS A 18 -12.65 7.68 -7.92
C HIS A 18 -14.15 7.55 -8.17
N ALA A 19 -14.90 8.66 -8.07
CA ALA A 19 -16.36 8.66 -8.11
C ALA A 19 -16.97 8.06 -9.40
N SER A 20 -16.19 7.99 -10.48
CA SER A 20 -16.59 7.33 -11.73
C SER A 20 -16.63 5.79 -11.64
N LEU A 21 -15.87 5.18 -10.71
CA LEU A 21 -15.95 3.75 -10.45
C LEU A 21 -16.89 3.48 -9.29
N GLN A 22 -17.97 2.77 -9.59
CA GLN A 22 -18.83 2.18 -8.58
C GLN A 22 -18.18 0.88 -8.08
N CYS A 23 -17.05 0.95 -7.37
CA CYS A 23 -16.38 -0.21 -6.80
C CYS A 23 -16.18 -0.02 -5.31
N ASN A 24 -16.26 -1.09 -4.53
CA ASN A 24 -15.87 -1.09 -3.13
C ASN A 24 -14.41 -1.55 -3.04
N PHE A 25 -13.49 -0.60 -2.87
CA PHE A 25 -12.07 -0.86 -2.68
C PHE A 25 -11.68 -0.47 -1.26
N ARG A 26 -11.14 -1.42 -0.50
CA ARG A 26 -10.76 -1.18 0.90
C ARG A 26 -9.57 -2.05 1.30
N PRO A 27 -8.71 -1.57 2.21
CA PRO A 27 -7.68 -2.42 2.79
C PRO A 27 -8.33 -3.51 3.65
N GLN A 28 -7.70 -4.69 3.72
CA GLN A 28 -8.08 -5.76 4.65
C GLN A 28 -7.48 -5.54 6.04
N GLN A 29 -6.31 -4.88 6.12
CA GLN A 29 -5.68 -4.44 7.37
C GLN A 29 -5.58 -2.93 7.37
N THR A 30 -5.97 -2.26 8.45
CA THR A 30 -5.88 -0.78 8.53
C THR A 30 -4.46 -0.31 8.81
N GLU A 31 -3.71 -1.08 9.60
CA GLU A 31 -2.34 -0.76 10.00
C GLU A 31 -1.54 -2.04 10.20
N ILE A 32 -0.22 -1.96 10.05
CA ILE A 32 0.73 -2.96 10.50
C ILE A 32 1.99 -2.29 11.07
N TYR A 33 2.75 -3.03 11.86
CA TYR A 33 3.99 -2.57 12.46
C TYR A 33 5.15 -3.32 11.82
N VAL A 34 6.10 -2.60 11.22
CA VAL A 34 7.20 -3.18 10.43
C VAL A 34 8.52 -2.54 10.81
N GLY A 35 9.54 -3.35 11.02
CA GLY A 35 10.91 -2.87 11.22
C GLY A 35 11.63 -2.55 9.90
N PRO A 36 12.57 -1.59 9.87
CA PRO A 36 13.46 -1.39 8.73
C PRO A 36 14.22 -2.68 8.37
N GLY A 37 14.16 -3.08 7.11
CA GLY A 37 14.69 -4.34 6.57
C GLY A 37 13.74 -5.54 6.70
N GLU A 38 12.59 -5.40 7.36
CA GLU A 38 11.57 -6.43 7.44
C GLU A 38 10.61 -6.34 6.25
N THR A 39 10.29 -7.50 5.67
CA THR A 39 9.32 -7.60 4.59
C THR A 39 7.91 -7.78 5.14
N ALA A 40 6.96 -7.07 4.55
CA ALA A 40 5.57 -7.11 4.94
C ALA A 40 4.65 -7.34 3.74
N LEU A 41 3.50 -7.95 4.02
CA LEU A 41 2.46 -8.25 3.05
C LEU A 41 1.14 -7.69 3.56
N ALA A 42 0.58 -6.76 2.79
CA ALA A 42 -0.76 -6.21 3.01
C ALA A 42 -1.72 -6.69 1.93
N PHE A 43 -3.02 -6.69 2.20
CA PHE A 43 -4.03 -7.05 1.22
C PHE A 43 -5.07 -5.94 1.06
N TYR A 44 -5.40 -5.62 -0.18
CA TYR A 44 -6.54 -4.79 -0.53
C TYR A 44 -7.62 -5.63 -1.20
N LYS A 45 -8.88 -5.30 -0.97
CA LYS A 45 -10.01 -5.99 -1.60
C LYS A 45 -10.78 -5.01 -2.47
N ALA A 46 -10.87 -5.31 -3.76
CA ALA A 46 -11.79 -4.63 -4.68
C ALA A 46 -12.99 -5.52 -4.97
N LYS A 47 -14.20 -4.96 -4.90
CA LYS A 47 -15.43 -5.63 -5.31
C LYS A 47 -16.29 -4.68 -6.13
N THR A 48 -16.57 -5.07 -7.37
CA THR A 48 -17.52 -4.33 -8.21
C THR A 48 -18.93 -4.90 -8.04
N PRO A 49 -19.96 -4.07 -7.74
CA PRO A 49 -21.36 -4.45 -7.80
C PRO A 49 -21.91 -4.40 -9.24
N ALA A 50 -21.13 -3.98 -10.24
CA ALA A 50 -21.60 -3.86 -11.61
C ALA A 50 -21.88 -5.22 -12.26
N ASP A 51 -22.90 -5.29 -13.11
CA ASP A 51 -23.25 -6.45 -13.96
C ASP A 51 -22.38 -6.56 -15.23
N LYS A 52 -21.38 -5.68 -15.39
CA LYS A 52 -20.45 -5.65 -16.52
C LYS A 52 -19.02 -5.65 -16.00
N PRO A 53 -18.06 -6.23 -16.75
CA PRO A 53 -16.67 -6.17 -16.36
C PRO A 53 -16.20 -4.71 -16.28
N VAL A 54 -15.49 -4.39 -15.21
CA VAL A 54 -14.90 -3.07 -14.98
C VAL A 54 -13.39 -3.22 -15.11
N ILE A 55 -12.77 -2.31 -15.86
CA ILE A 55 -11.32 -2.19 -15.92
C ILE A 55 -10.98 -0.92 -15.17
N GLY A 56 -10.16 -1.05 -14.14
CA GLY A 56 -9.67 0.07 -13.37
C GLY A 56 -8.15 0.06 -13.27
N ILE A 57 -7.58 1.23 -13.00
CA ILE A 57 -6.16 1.40 -12.74
C ILE A 57 -5.97 1.91 -11.33
N SER A 58 -4.99 1.36 -10.61
CA SER A 58 -4.65 1.84 -9.28
C SER A 58 -3.40 2.70 -9.32
N THR A 59 -3.41 3.81 -8.60
CA THR A 59 -2.21 4.59 -8.26
C THR A 59 -2.02 4.58 -6.75
N TYR A 60 -0.81 4.81 -6.29
CA TYR A 60 -0.50 4.88 -4.87
C TYR A 60 0.32 6.12 -4.54
N SER A 61 0.27 6.52 -3.28
CA SER A 61 1.08 7.58 -2.70
C SER A 61 1.55 7.16 -1.31
N VAL A 62 2.80 7.49 -0.98
CA VAL A 62 3.39 7.25 0.34
C VAL A 62 3.62 8.59 1.03
N VAL A 63 3.16 8.71 2.27
CA VAL A 63 3.31 9.91 3.11
C VAL A 63 3.90 9.50 4.45
N PRO A 64 4.87 10.23 5.02
CA PRO A 64 5.49 11.43 4.48
C PRO A 64 6.49 11.13 3.34
N PHE A 65 6.74 12.12 2.47
CA PHE A 65 7.58 11.94 1.27
C PHE A 65 9.01 11.48 1.59
N GLU A 66 9.56 11.96 2.70
CA GLU A 66 10.86 11.56 3.23
C GLU A 66 10.95 10.05 3.52
N ALA A 67 9.85 9.39 3.89
CA ALA A 67 9.80 7.95 4.06
C ALA A 67 9.59 7.21 2.73
N GLY A 68 8.93 7.86 1.78
CA GLY A 68 8.65 7.30 0.45
C GLY A 68 9.91 6.87 -0.31
N GLN A 69 11.05 7.54 -0.12
CA GLN A 69 12.32 7.16 -0.76
C GLN A 69 12.88 5.81 -0.26
N TYR A 70 12.53 5.40 0.97
CA TYR A 70 12.96 4.14 1.58
C TYR A 70 11.90 3.04 1.46
N PHE A 71 10.67 3.42 1.09
CA PHE A 71 9.57 2.49 0.95
C PHE A 71 9.66 1.75 -0.38
N ASN A 72 10.22 0.54 -0.34
CA ASN A 72 10.45 -0.27 -1.52
C ASN A 72 9.32 -1.28 -1.70
N LYS A 73 8.68 -1.22 -2.87
CA LYS A 73 7.53 -2.04 -3.22
C LYS A 73 7.95 -3.06 -4.27
N THR A 74 8.12 -4.31 -3.84
CA THR A 74 8.66 -5.38 -4.70
C THR A 74 7.62 -5.89 -5.70
N GLN A 75 6.33 -5.79 -5.37
CA GLN A 75 5.21 -6.14 -6.27
C GLN A 75 4.15 -5.06 -6.23
N CYS A 76 3.86 -4.49 -7.39
CA CYS A 76 2.95 -3.37 -7.54
C CYS A 76 1.88 -3.72 -8.57
N PHE A 77 0.63 -3.89 -8.12
CA PHE A 77 -0.56 -3.87 -8.98
C PHE A 77 -0.85 -2.47 -9.56
N CYS A 78 -0.09 -1.45 -9.15
CA CYS A 78 -0.25 -0.12 -9.71
C CYS A 78 0.31 -0.11 -11.12
N LEU A 79 -0.45 0.49 -12.03
CA LEU A 79 -0.15 0.63 -13.45
C LEU A 79 -0.50 -0.58 -14.34
N GLU A 80 -1.08 -1.65 -13.78
CA GLU A 80 -1.66 -2.74 -14.58
C GLU A 80 -3.19 -2.65 -14.56
N GLU A 81 -3.80 -2.79 -15.74
CA GLU A 81 -5.25 -2.81 -15.90
C GLU A 81 -5.86 -3.99 -15.12
N GLN A 82 -6.54 -3.68 -14.02
CA GLN A 82 -7.23 -4.68 -13.22
C GLN A 82 -8.63 -4.89 -13.78
N ARG A 83 -8.83 -6.01 -14.45
CA ARG A 83 -10.16 -6.44 -14.89
C ARG A 83 -10.89 -7.11 -13.73
N LEU A 84 -11.95 -6.48 -13.26
CA LEU A 84 -12.89 -7.03 -12.28
C LEU A 84 -14.10 -7.59 -13.02
N ASN A 85 -14.39 -8.89 -12.84
CA ASN A 85 -15.59 -9.47 -13.42
C ASN A 85 -16.85 -9.01 -12.66
N PRO A 86 -18.04 -9.11 -13.28
CA PRO A 86 -19.29 -8.77 -12.62
C PRO A 86 -19.45 -9.46 -11.27
N GLN A 87 -19.77 -8.69 -10.23
CA GLN A 87 -19.96 -9.16 -8.84
C GLN A 87 -18.75 -9.85 -8.19
N GLU A 88 -17.59 -9.82 -8.85
CA GLU A 88 -16.37 -10.47 -8.38
C GLU A 88 -15.68 -9.60 -7.33
N GLY A 89 -15.11 -10.28 -6.33
CA GLY A 89 -14.21 -9.68 -5.35
C GLY A 89 -12.80 -10.22 -5.57
N VAL A 90 -11.85 -9.33 -5.80
CA VAL A 90 -10.43 -9.69 -6.00
C VAL A 90 -9.63 -9.17 -4.82
N ASP A 91 -8.77 -10.04 -4.28
CA ASP A 91 -7.78 -9.69 -3.27
C ASP A 91 -6.45 -9.36 -3.96
N MET A 92 -5.97 -8.14 -3.75
CA MET A 92 -4.76 -7.57 -4.31
C MET A 92 -3.67 -7.52 -3.23
N PRO A 93 -2.72 -8.46 -3.23
CA PRO A 93 -1.59 -8.43 -2.31
C PRO A 93 -0.65 -7.26 -2.60
N VAL A 94 -0.07 -6.67 -1.57
CA VAL A 94 0.95 -5.63 -1.69
C VAL A 94 2.14 -6.05 -0.86
N PHE A 95 3.22 -6.43 -1.55
CA PHE A 95 4.46 -6.82 -0.90
C PHE A 95 5.44 -5.66 -0.90
N PHE A 96 5.92 -5.31 0.29
CA PHE A 96 6.80 -4.16 0.48
C PHE A 96 7.78 -4.40 1.63
N TYR A 97 8.79 -3.55 1.71
CA TYR A 97 9.68 -3.44 2.86
C TYR A 97 10.16 -1.99 3.01
N ILE A 98 10.57 -1.64 4.22
CA ILE A 98 11.22 -0.36 4.50
C ILE A 98 12.72 -0.59 4.42
N ASP A 99 13.45 0.19 3.64
CA ASP A 99 14.90 0.06 3.54
C ASP A 99 15.57 0.30 4.91
N PRO A 100 16.55 -0.52 5.35
CA PRO A 100 17.25 -0.32 6.61
C PRO A 100 17.92 1.05 6.75
N GLU A 101 18.31 1.72 5.65
CA GLU A 101 18.86 3.08 5.67
C GLU A 101 17.87 4.11 6.25
N PHE A 102 16.55 3.81 6.27
CA PHE A 102 15.53 4.62 6.93
C PHE A 102 15.81 4.84 8.42
N ALA A 103 16.44 3.87 9.09
CA ALA A 103 16.78 3.98 10.50
C ALA A 103 18.00 4.87 10.77
N GLU A 104 18.86 5.05 9.76
CA GLU A 104 20.12 5.78 9.85
C GLU A 104 20.01 7.21 9.34
N ASP A 105 18.97 7.55 8.56
CA ASP A 105 18.78 8.91 8.03
C ASP A 105 18.21 9.89 9.09
N PRO A 106 18.89 11.02 9.37
CA PRO A 106 18.41 12.03 10.32
C PRO A 106 17.08 12.69 9.93
N ARG A 107 16.74 12.72 8.64
CA ARG A 107 15.49 13.32 8.12
C ARG A 107 14.31 12.48 8.59
N THR A 108 14.42 11.17 8.48
CA THR A 108 13.35 10.24 8.84
C THR A 108 13.31 9.91 10.32
N VAL A 109 14.19 10.44 11.18
CA VAL A 109 14.30 10.08 12.61
C VAL A 109 12.99 10.24 13.40
N ASN A 110 12.13 11.19 13.01
CA ASN A 110 10.84 11.47 13.65
C ASN A 110 9.65 10.89 12.87
N VAL A 111 9.91 10.02 11.89
CA VAL A 111 8.86 9.35 11.13
C VAL A 111 8.59 8.00 11.77
N ASP A 112 7.54 7.95 12.57
CA ASP A 112 7.03 6.70 13.16
C ASP A 112 5.81 6.15 12.41
N LEU A 113 5.21 6.98 11.55
CA LEU A 113 3.99 6.68 10.80
C LEU A 113 4.22 6.88 9.30
N ILE A 114 3.93 5.84 8.52
CA ILE A 114 3.89 5.86 7.07
C ILE A 114 2.48 5.52 6.61
N ILE A 115 1.88 6.38 5.80
CA ILE A 115 0.57 6.17 5.21
C ILE A 115 0.76 5.74 3.75
N LEU A 116 0.39 4.50 3.45
CA LEU A 116 0.28 4.00 2.09
C LEU A 116 -1.16 4.16 1.62
N SER A 117 -1.39 5.20 0.81
CA SER A 117 -2.71 5.44 0.20
C SER A 117 -2.76 4.88 -1.21
N TYR A 118 -3.85 4.20 -1.54
CA TYR A 118 -4.17 3.76 -2.89
C TYR A 118 -5.44 4.46 -3.38
N THR A 119 -5.45 4.84 -4.65
CA THR A 119 -6.66 5.37 -5.31
C THR A 119 -6.93 4.54 -6.55
N PHE A 120 -8.18 4.08 -6.70
CA PHE A 120 -8.63 3.27 -7.83
C PHE A 120 -9.47 4.11 -8.78
N PHE A 121 -9.05 4.18 -10.06
CA PHE A 121 -9.60 5.02 -11.12
C PHE A 121 -10.18 4.24 -12.29
#